data_AF-A0A523GJ88-F1
#
_entry.id   AF-A0A523GJ88-F1
#
_cell.length_a   1.000
_cell.length_b   1.000
_cell.length_c   1.000
_cell.angle_alpha   90.00
_cell.angle_beta   90.00
_cell.angle_gamma   90.00
#
_symmetry.space_group_name_H-M   'P 1'
#
loop_
_entity.id
_entity.type
_entity.pdbx_description
1 polymer ?
#
loop_
_entity_poly.entity_id
_entity_poly.type
_entity_poly.pdbx_seq_one_letter_code
_entity_poly.pdbx_strand_id
1 'polypeptide(L)'
;MDWWLSFKDWFLGLGEVYGVNPVIFGSLYVGSIPFFTLSLGWVIKNIRQKKPIAIPILLTGVFFISAYLYLIIAGRNIPFWVYLFIMAMVAFGVISTLIKLRNSGG
;
A
#
# COMPACT_ATOMS: atom_id res chain seq x y z
N MET A 1 -9.71 -25.23 18.79
CA MET A 1 -10.38 -24.00 18.29
C MET A 1 -9.57 -22.80 18.79
N ASP A 2 -8.24 -22.83 18.64
CA ASP A 2 -7.33 -22.00 19.43
C ASP A 2 -6.55 -20.99 18.56
N TRP A 3 -6.53 -21.22 17.25
CA TRP A 3 -5.93 -20.34 16.24
C TRP A 3 -6.51 -18.91 16.23
N TRP A 4 -7.78 -18.75 16.58
CA TRP A 4 -8.45 -17.44 16.61
C TRP A 4 -8.04 -16.61 17.84
N LEU A 5 -7.83 -17.28 18.98
CA LEU A 5 -7.34 -16.65 20.21
C LEU A 5 -5.87 -16.24 20.04
N SER A 6 -5.02 -17.13 19.52
CA SER A 6 -3.61 -16.79 19.24
C SER A 6 -3.48 -15.66 18.22
N PHE A 7 -4.34 -15.60 17.21
CA PHE A 7 -4.35 -14.48 16.27
C PHE A 7 -4.78 -13.17 16.93
N LYS A 8 -5.82 -13.19 17.77
CA LYS A 8 -6.27 -12.01 18.53
C LYS A 8 -5.22 -11.53 19.52
N ASP A 9 -4.58 -12.42 20.27
CA ASP A 9 -3.55 -12.04 21.24
C ASP A 9 -2.31 -11.47 20.55
N TRP A 10 -1.89 -12.07 19.43
CA TRP A 10 -0.83 -11.51 18.59
C TRP A 10 -1.21 -10.13 18.03
N PHE A 11 -2.46 -9.98 17.56
CA PHE A 11 -2.97 -8.74 16.99
C PHE A 11 -3.14 -7.61 18.00
N LEU A 12 -3.60 -7.93 19.21
CA LEU A 12 -3.71 -6.99 20.33
C LEU A 12 -2.33 -6.63 20.89
N GLY A 13 -1.42 -7.60 20.98
CA GLY A 13 -0.02 -7.38 21.37
C GLY A 13 0.73 -6.47 20.41
N LEU A 14 0.46 -6.54 19.10
CA LEU A 14 1.01 -5.58 18.11
C LEU A 14 0.57 -4.14 18.40
N GLY A 15 -0.66 -3.93 18.87
CA GLY A 15 -1.13 -2.61 19.27
C GLY A 15 -0.35 -2.04 20.46
N GLU A 16 0.03 -2.90 21.40
CA GLU A 16 0.81 -2.53 22.59
C GLU A 16 2.30 -2.31 22.26
N VAL A 17 2.88 -3.14 21.39
CA VAL A 17 4.29 -3.05 20.96
C VAL A 17 4.52 -1.84 20.05
N TYR A 18 3.63 -1.61 19.10
CA TYR A 18 3.78 -0.53 18.12
C TYR A 18 3.12 0.78 18.58
N GLY A 19 2.17 0.75 19.53
CA GLY A 19 1.42 1.94 19.99
C GLY A 19 0.25 2.34 19.08
N VAL A 20 -0.13 1.45 18.14
CA VAL A 20 -1.21 1.66 17.19
C VAL A 20 -2.53 1.10 17.70
N ASN A 21 -3.65 1.72 17.32
CA ASN A 21 -4.96 1.15 17.59
C ASN A 21 -5.16 -0.09 16.70
N PRO A 22 -5.23 -1.31 17.26
CA PRO A 22 -5.33 -2.54 16.47
C PRO A 22 -6.62 -2.57 15.63
N VAL A 23 -7.71 -1.96 16.09
CA VAL A 23 -8.97 -1.88 15.32
C VAL A 23 -8.79 -1.06 14.05
N ILE A 24 -8.06 0.06 14.13
CA ILE A 24 -7.79 0.92 12.97
C ILE A 24 -6.84 0.22 12.00
N PHE A 25 -5.79 -0.41 12.52
CA PHE A 25 -4.85 -1.21 11.70
C PHE A 25 -5.57 -2.34 10.96
N GLY A 26 -6.42 -3.09 11.67
CA GLY A 26 -7.22 -4.18 11.08
C GLY A 26 -8.23 -3.69 10.07
N SER A 27 -8.92 -2.57 10.36
CA SER A 27 -9.88 -1.96 9.44
C SER A 27 -9.20 -1.44 8.18
N LEU A 28 -8.02 -0.84 8.29
CA LEU A 28 -7.22 -0.45 7.14
C LEU A 28 -6.73 -1.66 6.37
N TYR A 29 -6.22 -2.68 7.05
CA TYR A 29 -5.73 -3.90 6.39
C TYR A 29 -6.85 -4.61 5.61
N VAL A 30 -7.96 -4.93 6.28
CA VAL A 30 -9.11 -5.61 5.67
C VAL A 30 -9.81 -4.71 4.66
N GLY A 31 -9.96 -3.43 4.97
CA GLY A 31 -10.57 -2.44 4.08
C GLY A 31 -9.77 -2.21 2.81
N SER A 32 -8.43 -2.31 2.87
CA SER A 32 -7.55 -2.12 1.70
C SER A 32 -7.62 -3.28 0.71
N ILE A 33 -7.93 -4.50 1.15
CA ILE A 33 -7.98 -5.70 0.29
C ILE A 33 -8.93 -5.51 -0.91
N PRO A 34 -10.22 -5.14 -0.75
CA PRO A 34 -11.11 -4.95 -1.89
C PRO A 34 -10.61 -3.87 -2.85
N PHE A 35 -10.10 -2.74 -2.33
CA PHE A 35 -9.55 -1.67 -3.17
C PHE A 35 -8.27 -2.08 -3.90
N PHE A 36 -7.38 -2.80 -3.23
CA PHE A 36 -6.17 -3.38 -3.82
C PHE A 36 -6.51 -4.34 -4.95
N THR A 37 -7.45 -5.24 -4.73
CA THR A 37 -7.85 -6.25 -5.72
C THR A 37 -8.50 -5.61 -6.95
N LEU A 38 -9.35 -4.60 -6.73
CA LEU A 38 -9.95 -3.80 -7.80
C LEU A 38 -8.89 -3.05 -8.61
N SER A 39 -7.96 -2.38 -7.93
CA SER A 39 -6.89 -1.62 -8.57
C SER A 39 -5.94 -2.54 -9.35
N LEU A 40 -5.59 -3.70 -8.79
CA LEU A 40 -4.77 -4.71 -9.47
C LEU A 40 -5.48 -5.27 -10.72
N GLY A 41 -6.78 -5.57 -10.61
CA GLY A 41 -7.59 -5.96 -11.77
C GLY A 41 -7.60 -4.89 -12.87
N TRP A 42 -7.62 -3.62 -12.48
CA TRP A 42 -7.53 -2.49 -13.41
C TRP A 42 -6.14 -2.37 -14.05
N VAL A 43 -5.06 -2.60 -13.30
CA VAL A 43 -3.69 -2.70 -13.85
C VAL A 43 -3.63 -3.78 -14.92
N ILE A 44 -4.06 -5.01 -14.61
CA ILE A 44 -4.04 -6.15 -15.53
C ILE A 44 -4.85 -5.83 -16.80
N LYS A 45 -6.03 -5.20 -16.64
CA LYS A 45 -6.85 -4.76 -17.77
C LYS A 45 -6.13 -3.72 -18.65
N ASN A 46 -5.48 -2.72 -18.05
CA ASN A 46 -4.74 -1.69 -18.79
C ASN A 46 -3.49 -2.27 -19.47
N ILE A 47 -2.80 -3.24 -18.87
CA ILE A 47 -1.69 -3.97 -19.51
C ILE A 47 -2.19 -4.66 -20.78
N ARG A 48 -3.30 -5.40 -20.69
CA ARG A 48 -3.90 -6.09 -21.86
C ARG A 48 -4.35 -5.12 -22.95
N GLN A 49 -4.74 -3.90 -22.58
CA GLN A 49 -5.18 -2.85 -23.51
C GLN A 49 -4.04 -1.92 -23.98
N LYS A 50 -2.77 -2.18 -23.61
CA LYS A 50 -1.60 -1.30 -23.86
C LYS A 50 -1.84 0.16 -23.44
N LYS A 51 -2.65 0.36 -22.41
CA LYS A 51 -2.98 1.68 -21.83
C LYS A 51 -2.00 2.05 -20.73
N PRO A 52 -1.88 3.35 -20.37
CA PRO A 52 -1.04 3.77 -19.26
C PRO A 52 -1.46 3.09 -17.95
N ILE A 53 -0.53 2.40 -17.32
CA ILE A 53 -0.71 1.68 -16.05
C ILE A 53 -0.20 2.45 -14.84
N ALA A 54 0.46 3.60 -15.04
CA ALA A 54 1.09 4.38 -13.97
C ALA A 54 0.10 4.75 -12.86
N ILE A 55 -1.09 5.23 -13.21
CA ILE A 55 -2.15 5.60 -12.25
C ILE A 55 -2.63 4.38 -11.44
N PRO A 56 -3.14 3.29 -12.06
CA PRO A 56 -3.61 2.14 -11.30
C PRO A 56 -2.49 1.41 -10.55
N ILE A 57 -1.23 1.45 -11.02
CA ILE A 57 -0.08 0.94 -10.24
C ILE A 57 0.15 1.78 -8.98
N LEU A 58 0.10 3.11 -9.09
CA LEU A 58 0.24 3.99 -7.94
C LEU A 58 -0.88 3.77 -6.93
N LEU A 59 -2.13 3.66 -7.38
CA LEU A 59 -3.28 3.33 -6.51
C LEU A 59 -3.09 1.97 -5.83
N THR A 60 -2.70 0.94 -6.59
CA THR A 60 -2.45 -0.41 -6.05
C THR A 60 -1.39 -0.37 -4.95
N GLY A 61 -0.28 0.36 -5.18
CA GLY A 61 0.76 0.54 -4.19
C GLY A 61 0.29 1.31 -2.95
N VAL A 62 -0.46 2.41 -3.12
CA VAL A 62 -0.99 3.19 -1.98
C VAL A 62 -1.90 2.34 -1.10
N PHE A 63 -2.81 1.57 -1.70
CA PHE A 63 -3.68 0.65 -0.94
C PHE A 63 -2.89 -0.47 -0.28
N PHE A 64 -1.86 -1.01 -0.95
CA PHE A 64 -0.99 -2.03 -0.39
C PHE A 64 -0.25 -1.56 0.87
N ILE A 65 0.24 -0.32 0.86
CA ILE A 65 1.01 0.23 1.98
C ILE A 65 0.09 0.94 3.00
N SER A 66 -1.22 1.04 2.77
CA SER A 66 -2.12 1.86 3.60
C SER A 66 -2.10 1.46 5.08
N ALA A 67 -2.11 0.16 5.38
CA ALA A 67 -1.96 -0.35 6.74
C ALA A 67 -0.59 0.00 7.37
N TYR A 68 0.46 0.09 6.55
CA TYR A 68 1.81 0.48 6.98
C TYR A 68 1.98 2.00 7.11
N LEU A 69 1.27 2.80 6.32
CA LEU A 69 1.20 4.26 6.49
C LEU A 69 0.63 4.63 7.87
N TYR A 70 -0.36 3.88 8.35
CA TYR A 70 -0.86 4.04 9.72
C TYR A 70 0.20 3.68 10.77
N LEU A 71 1.00 2.61 10.54
CA LEU A 71 2.16 2.30 11.37
C LEU A 71 3.24 3.40 11.31
N ILE A 72 3.38 4.14 10.21
CA ILE A 72 4.32 5.27 10.12
C ILE A 72 3.88 6.44 11.01
N ILE A 73 2.57 6.70 11.07
CA ILE A 73 2.03 7.86 11.79
C ILE A 73 1.84 7.56 13.28
N ALA A 74 1.39 6.36 13.61
CA ALA A 74 1.01 5.97 14.98
C ALA A 74 1.91 4.90 15.59
N GLY A 75 2.79 4.28 14.79
CA GLY A 75 3.64 3.16 15.22
C GLY A 75 5.10 3.55 15.48
N ARG A 76 5.77 2.88 16.43
CA ARG A 76 7.24 2.88 16.56
C ARG A 76 7.86 1.67 15.88
N ASN A 77 9.02 1.86 15.22
CA ASN A 77 9.83 0.78 14.63
C ASN A 77 9.29 0.18 13.32
N ILE A 78 9.04 1.03 12.32
CA ILE A 78 8.59 0.61 10.99
C ILE A 78 9.72 -0.13 10.24
N PRO A 79 9.44 -1.27 9.59
CA PRO A 79 10.43 -1.95 8.76
C PRO A 79 10.89 -1.06 7.60
N PHE A 80 12.22 -0.91 7.46
CA PHE A 80 12.88 -0.03 6.49
C PHE A 80 12.38 -0.23 5.03
N TRP A 81 11.99 -1.45 4.68
CA TRP A 81 11.49 -1.80 3.34
C TRP A 81 10.25 -1.00 2.91
N VAL A 82 9.42 -0.55 3.86
CA VAL A 82 8.24 0.29 3.59
C VAL A 82 8.66 1.66 3.05
N TYR A 83 9.67 2.28 3.67
CA TYR A 83 10.20 3.57 3.22
C TYR A 83 10.84 3.45 1.83
N LEU A 84 11.56 2.35 1.59
CA LEU A 84 12.13 2.05 0.29
C LEU A 84 11.03 1.93 -0.78
N PHE A 85 9.92 1.26 -0.46
CA PHE A 85 8.80 1.10 -1.38
C PHE A 85 8.09 2.44 -1.68
N ILE A 86 7.84 3.27 -0.66
CA ILE A 86 7.28 4.62 -0.84
C ILE A 86 8.21 5.47 -1.71
N MET A 87 9.51 5.47 -1.42
CA MET A 87 10.50 6.21 -2.20
C MET A 87 10.50 5.76 -3.67
N ALA A 88 10.46 4.44 -3.91
CA ALA A 88 10.38 3.88 -5.25
C ALA A 88 9.09 4.32 -5.98
N MET A 89 7.95 4.34 -5.29
CA MET A 89 6.69 4.81 -5.87
C MET A 89 6.72 6.29 -6.23
N VAL A 90 7.26 7.14 -5.34
CA VAL A 90 7.39 8.58 -5.60
C VAL A 90 8.34 8.81 -6.78
N ALA A 91 9.49 8.15 -6.79
CA ALA A 91 10.43 8.21 -7.91
C ALA A 91 9.77 7.75 -9.21
N PHE A 92 9.02 6.65 -9.20
CA PHE A 92 8.30 6.14 -10.37
C PHE A 92 7.26 7.14 -10.89
N GLY A 93 6.50 7.79 -9.99
CA GLY A 93 5.53 8.82 -10.35
C GLY A 93 6.17 10.05 -10.99
N VAL A 94 7.29 10.53 -10.40
CA VAL A 94 8.05 11.67 -10.92
C VAL A 94 8.66 11.33 -12.28
N ILE A 95 9.35 10.19 -12.39
CA ILE A 95 9.95 9.73 -13.65
C ILE A 95 8.88 9.54 -14.74
N SER A 96 7.73 8.92 -14.40
CA SER A 96 6.63 8.73 -15.35
C SER A 96 6.09 10.06 -15.89
N THR A 97 6.01 11.08 -15.03
CA THR A 97 5.54 12.42 -15.41
C THR A 97 6.57 13.12 -16.31
N LEU A 98 7.86 13.03 -15.96
CA LEU A 98 8.96 13.59 -16.75
C LEU A 98 9.07 12.94 -18.13
N ILE A 99 8.93 11.62 -18.24
CA ILE A 99 8.93 10.89 -19.52
C ILE A 99 7.75 11.33 -20.38
N LYS A 100 6.56 11.52 -19.78
CA LYS A 100 5.36 11.95 -20.50
C LYS A 100 5.48 13.38 -21.03
N LEU A 101 6.09 14.29 -20.26
CA LEU A 101 6.39 15.65 -20.68
C LEU A 101 7.42 15.67 -21.82
N ARG A 102 8.47 14.85 -21.74
CA ARG A 102 9.50 14.75 -22.79
C ARG A 102 8.95 14.22 -24.12
N ASN A 103 8.03 13.26 -24.07
CA ASN A 103 7.43 12.68 -25.29
C ASN A 103 6.31 13.51 -25.91
N SER A 104 5.77 14.52 -25.22
CA SER A 104 4.69 15.36 -25.73
C SER A 104 5.18 16.70 -26.31
N GLY A 105 6.49 16.94 -26.31
CA GLY A 105 7.14 18.15 -26.82
C GLY A 105 8.15 17.89 -27.95
N GLY A 106 7.98 16.81 -28.73
CA GLY A 106 8.80 16.48 -29.89
C GLY A 106 7.95 16.22 -31.12
#